data_AF-A0A448U9T9-F1
#
_entry.id   AF-A0A448U9T9-F1
#
_cell.length_a   1.000
_cell.length_b   1.000
_cell.length_c   1.000
_cell.angle_alpha   90.00
_cell.angle_beta   90.00
_cell.angle_gamma   90.00
#
_symmetry.space_group_name_H-M   'P 1'
#
loop_
_entity.id
_entity.type
_entity.pdbx_description
1 polymer ?
#
loop_
_entity_poly.entity_id
_entity_poly.type
_entity_poly.pdbx_seq_one_letter_code
_entity_poly.pdbx_strand_id
1 'polypeptide(L)'
;MKNETAQNTSNGISDGINKSSRNYTPFSPESQCGEILAILQSGQSLTSYQAAQMGIMGFNARVMDLRRAGYPVVCTMQPHINKRGRTVKRGIYTLAN
;
A
#
# COMPACT_ATOMS: atom_id res chain seq x y z
N MET A 1 -11.41 -36.71 -36.54
CA MET A 1 -11.62 -37.83 -35.59
C MET A 1 -10.23 -38.35 -35.23
N LYS A 2 -9.71 -38.24 -34.00
CA LYS A 2 -10.31 -38.49 -32.68
C LYS A 2 -9.83 -37.44 -31.65
N ASN A 3 -10.70 -37.17 -30.67
CA ASN A 3 -10.50 -36.30 -29.51
C ASN A 3 -9.67 -37.03 -28.46
N GLU A 4 -8.70 -36.35 -27.81
CA GLU A 4 -8.16 -36.77 -26.52
C GLU A 4 -7.96 -35.56 -25.58
N THR A 5 -8.98 -35.40 -24.75
CA THR A 5 -9.04 -35.01 -23.33
C THR A 5 -7.99 -34.11 -22.67
N ALA A 6 -8.54 -33.06 -22.04
CA ALA A 6 -7.93 -32.21 -21.02
C ALA A 6 -7.28 -33.00 -19.87
N GLN A 7 -6.10 -32.55 -19.44
CA GLN A 7 -5.58 -32.85 -18.11
C GLN A 7 -5.66 -31.59 -17.25
N ASN A 8 -6.67 -31.63 -16.38
CA ASN A 8 -6.86 -30.75 -15.24
C ASN A 8 -5.86 -31.19 -14.16
N THR A 9 -4.83 -30.39 -13.88
CA THR A 9 -3.97 -30.57 -12.71
C THR A 9 -4.33 -29.53 -11.66
N SER A 10 -5.26 -29.93 -10.81
CA SER A 10 -5.56 -29.32 -9.52
C SER A 10 -4.34 -29.39 -8.60
N ASN A 11 -3.45 -28.40 -8.69
CA ASN A 11 -2.40 -28.22 -7.69
C ASN A 11 -2.86 -27.20 -6.64
N GLY A 12 -3.51 -27.74 -5.61
CA GLY A 12 -3.47 -27.30 -4.21
C GLY A 12 -3.61 -25.81 -3.96
N ILE A 13 -4.84 -25.37 -3.68
CA ILE A 13 -5.07 -24.20 -2.85
C ILE A 13 -4.55 -24.57 -1.45
N SER A 14 -3.35 -24.12 -1.09
CA SER A 14 -2.90 -24.23 0.29
C SER A 14 -3.54 -23.10 1.10
N ASP A 15 -4.50 -23.48 1.94
CA ASP A 15 -5.05 -22.64 3.00
C ASP A 15 -3.94 -22.27 4.00
N GLY A 16 -3.24 -21.18 3.69
CA GLY A 16 -2.25 -20.56 4.56
C GLY A 16 -2.88 -19.73 5.68
N ILE A 17 -3.92 -20.21 6.35
CA ILE A 17 -4.38 -19.62 7.62
C ILE A 17 -3.46 -20.15 8.72
N ASN A 18 -2.26 -19.60 8.78
CA ASN A 18 -1.39 -19.69 9.95
C ASN A 18 -1.02 -18.26 10.39
N LYS A 19 -2.01 -17.55 10.95
CA LYS A 19 -1.76 -16.34 11.75
C LYS A 19 -1.29 -16.76 13.14
N SER A 20 -0.10 -17.36 13.21
CA SER A 20 0.57 -17.72 14.46
C SER A 20 1.71 -16.72 14.74
N SER A 21 1.35 -15.70 15.53
CA SER A 21 2.18 -15.08 16.58
C SER A 21 3.70 -14.94 16.34
N ARG A 22 4.11 -14.29 15.26
CA ARG A 22 5.42 -13.64 15.16
C ARG A 22 5.18 -12.18 14.87
N ASN A 23 5.98 -11.29 15.46
CA ASN A 23 6.08 -9.87 15.12
C ASN A 23 6.57 -9.73 13.67
N TYR A 24 5.79 -10.20 12.70
CA TYR A 24 6.06 -10.07 11.30
C TYR A 24 5.66 -8.65 10.93
N THR A 25 6.60 -7.72 11.02
CA THR A 25 6.48 -6.47 10.26
C THR A 25 6.59 -6.87 8.79
N PRO A 26 5.50 -6.81 8.01
CA PRO A 26 5.48 -7.34 6.64
C PRO A 26 6.34 -6.52 5.68
N PHE A 27 6.92 -5.41 6.15
CA PHE A 27 7.78 -4.52 5.39
C PHE A 27 9.06 -4.27 6.19
N SER A 28 10.23 -4.46 5.57
CA SER A 28 11.49 -4.02 6.19
C SER A 28 11.53 -2.48 6.22
N PRO A 29 12.16 -1.86 7.23
CA PRO A 29 12.27 -0.40 7.32
C PRO A 29 12.90 0.26 6.09
N GLU A 30 13.80 -0.44 5.40
CA GLU A 30 14.51 0.02 4.21
C GLU A 30 13.70 -0.14 2.92
N SER A 31 12.53 -0.79 2.99
CA SER A 31 11.61 -0.88 1.86
C SER A 31 10.76 0.40 1.74
N GLN A 32 10.33 0.74 0.53
CA GLN A 32 9.41 1.86 0.32
C GLN A 32 8.12 1.78 1.15
N CYS A 33 7.58 0.57 1.37
CA CYS A 33 6.43 0.40 2.25
C CYS A 33 6.78 0.65 3.72
N GLY A 34 7.93 0.16 4.18
CA GLY A 34 8.42 0.36 5.55
C GLY A 34 8.67 1.83 5.84
N GLU A 35 9.26 2.55 4.89
CA GLU A 35 9.50 4.00 4.98
C GLU A 35 8.20 4.79 5.10
N ILE A 36 7.22 4.53 4.21
CA ILE A 36 5.89 5.15 4.31
C ILE A 36 5.26 4.83 5.67
N LEU A 37 5.27 3.56 6.06
CA LEU A 37 4.65 3.12 7.31
C LEU A 37 5.27 3.81 8.52
N ALA A 38 6.60 3.90 8.59
CA ALA A 38 7.31 4.57 9.68
C ALA A 38 6.90 6.04 9.81
N ILE A 39 6.76 6.75 8.67
CA ILE A 39 6.30 8.14 8.64
C ILE A 39 4.85 8.26 9.12
N LEU A 40 3.96 7.35 8.69
CA LEU A 40 2.57 7.44 9.13
C LEU A 40 2.41 7.04 10.61
N GLN A 41 3.22 6.09 11.10
CA GLN A 41 3.24 5.65 12.51
C GLN A 41 3.80 6.71 13.45
N SER A 42 4.65 7.63 12.97
CA SER A 42 5.10 8.78 13.76
C SER A 42 4.00 9.86 13.93
N GLY A 43 2.81 9.64 13.35
CA GLY A 43 1.70 10.60 13.35
C GLY A 43 1.80 11.64 12.23
N GLN A 44 2.80 11.55 11.36
CA GLN A 44 2.92 12.43 10.21
C GLN A 44 2.00 12.00 9.07
N SER A 45 1.76 12.92 8.15
CA SER A 45 1.01 12.68 6.93
C SER A 45 1.91 12.74 5.70
N LEU A 46 1.52 12.03 4.64
CA LEU A 46 2.20 12.05 3.35
C LEU A 46 1.27 12.48 2.23
N THR A 47 1.81 13.19 1.25
CA THR A 47 1.20 13.34 -0.07
C THR A 47 1.92 12.48 -1.08
N SER A 48 1.24 12.09 -2.17
CA SER A 48 1.89 11.39 -3.28
C SER A 48 3.03 12.21 -3.90
N TYR A 49 2.95 13.54 -3.83
CA TYR A 49 4.03 14.44 -4.28
C TYR A 49 5.26 14.34 -3.39
N GLN A 50 5.10 14.42 -2.06
CA GLN A 50 6.20 14.23 -1.11
C GLN A 50 6.84 12.85 -1.25
N ALA A 51 6.03 11.79 -1.38
CA ALA A 51 6.52 10.44 -1.64
C ALA A 51 7.39 10.39 -2.91
N ALA A 52 6.95 11.02 -4.01
CA ALA A 52 7.73 11.09 -5.23
C ALA A 52 9.05 11.86 -5.04
N GLN A 53 9.06 12.95 -4.26
CA GLN A 53 10.29 13.69 -3.92
C GLN A 53 11.29 12.84 -3.11
N MET A 54 10.78 11.88 -2.32
CA MET A 54 11.60 10.92 -1.58
C MET A 54 12.08 9.73 -2.42
N GLY A 55 11.70 9.66 -3.71
CA GLY A 55 12.05 8.52 -4.58
C GLY A 55 11.13 7.30 -4.42
N ILE A 56 9.99 7.44 -3.74
CA ILE A 56 8.99 6.38 -3.60
C ILE A 56 8.17 6.29 -4.87
N MET A 57 8.42 5.25 -5.65
CA MET A 57 7.72 4.97 -6.90
C MET A 57 6.43 4.17 -6.67
N GLY A 58 5.40 4.45 -7.45
CA GLY A 58 4.13 3.74 -7.34
C GLY A 58 3.46 3.88 -5.97
N PHE A 59 3.51 5.07 -5.37
CA PHE A 59 3.00 5.34 -4.02
C PHE A 59 1.60 4.76 -3.74
N ASN A 60 0.66 4.85 -4.69
CA ASN A 60 -0.67 4.27 -4.53
C ASN A 60 -0.64 2.74 -4.39
N ALA A 61 0.25 2.05 -5.11
CA ALA A 61 0.43 0.61 -4.96
C ALA A 61 0.97 0.27 -3.57
N ARG A 62 1.97 1.02 -3.08
CA ARG A 62 2.52 0.87 -1.73
C ARG A 62 1.44 1.07 -0.65
N VAL A 63 0.59 2.10 -0.79
CA VAL A 63 -0.55 2.32 0.11
C VAL A 63 -1.53 1.14 0.08
N MET A 64 -1.79 0.55 -1.09
CA MET A 64 -2.64 -0.65 -1.18
C MET A 64 -1.99 -1.86 -0.52
N ASP A 65 -0.67 -2.02 -0.62
CA ASP A 65 0.07 -3.08 0.05
C ASP A 65 -0.01 -2.93 1.58
N LEU A 66 0.14 -1.70 2.09
CA LEU A 66 -0.06 -1.38 3.52
C LEU A 66 -1.47 -1.73 3.99
N ARG A 67 -2.50 -1.38 3.22
CA ARG A 67 -3.90 -1.72 3.53
C ARG A 67 -4.14 -3.23 3.54
N ARG A 68 -3.60 -3.96 2.57
CA ARG A 68 -3.68 -5.43 2.53
C ARG A 68 -2.99 -6.10 3.70
N ALA A 69 -1.90 -5.50 4.18
CA ALA A 69 -1.20 -5.91 5.40
C ALA A 69 -1.96 -5.54 6.70
N GLY A 70 -3.10 -4.84 6.61
CA GLY A 70 -3.94 -4.49 7.74
C GLY A 70 -3.65 -3.12 8.36
N TYR A 71 -2.77 -2.31 7.77
CA TYR A 71 -2.54 -0.94 8.23
C TYR A 71 -3.66 -0.02 7.72
N PRO A 72 -4.39 0.70 8.60
CA PRO A 72 -5.55 1.49 8.22
C PRO A 72 -5.15 2.84 7.62
N VAL A 73 -4.45 2.82 6.47
CA VAL A 73 -4.03 4.04 5.78
C VAL A 73 -5.23 4.71 5.10
N VAL A 74 -5.60 5.88 5.58
CA VAL A 74 -6.70 6.68 5.03
C VAL A 74 -6.17 7.78 4.11
N CYS A 75 -7.00 8.21 3.15
CA CYS A 75 -6.69 9.34 2.28
C CYS A 75 -7.82 10.36 2.40
N THR A 76 -7.48 11.56 2.87
CA THR A 76 -8.40 12.68 2.95
C THR A 76 -8.05 13.69 1.87
N MET A 77 -9.01 14.02 1.02
CA MET A 77 -8.82 15.04 -0.01
C MET A 77 -8.94 16.43 0.63
N GLN A 78 -7.84 17.19 0.66
CA GLN A 78 -7.81 18.56 1.18
C GLN A 78 -7.59 19.58 0.06
N PRO A 79 -8.13 20.82 0.19
CA PRO A 79 -7.81 21.91 -0.73
C PRO A 79 -6.31 22.26 -0.71
N HIS A 80 -5.73 22.52 -1.87
CA HIS A 80 -4.34 22.92 -2.05
C HIS A 80 -4.21 23.90 -3.21
N ILE A 81 -3.41 24.95 -3.04
CA ILE A 81 -3.07 25.88 -4.11
C ILE A 81 -1.89 25.33 -4.92
N ASN A 82 -2.12 25.00 -6.19
CA ASN A 82 -1.05 24.52 -7.05
C ASN A 82 -0.13 25.67 -7.53
N LYS A 83 0.95 25.31 -8.24
CA LYS A 83 1.92 26.26 -8.81
C LYS A 83 1.33 27.35 -9.75
N ARG A 84 0.08 27.21 -10.18
CA ARG A 84 -0.62 28.18 -11.04
C ARG A 84 -1.61 29.05 -10.24
N GLY A 85 -1.57 29.02 -8.91
CA GLY A 85 -2.48 29.76 -8.05
C GLY A 85 -3.92 29.23 -8.01
N ARG A 86 -4.18 28.01 -8.53
CA ARG A 86 -5.54 27.44 -8.55
C ARG A 86 -5.74 26.46 -7.40
N THR A 87 -6.89 26.54 -6.73
CA THR A 87 -7.34 25.54 -5.76
C THR A 87 -7.62 24.22 -6.45
N VAL A 88 -6.95 23.16 -5.99
CA VAL A 88 -7.17 21.77 -6.40
C VAL A 88 -7.34 20.89 -5.16
N LYS A 89 -7.92 19.71 -5.33
CA LYS A 89 -7.95 18.70 -4.27
C LYS A 89 -6.65 17.90 -4.29
N ARG A 90 -6.02 17.71 -3.13
CA ARG A 90 -4.82 16.90 -2.94
C ARG A 90 -5.06 15.88 -1.83
N GLY A 91 -4.69 14.62 -2.08
CA GLY A 91 -4.80 13.56 -1.08
C GLY A 91 -3.72 13.72 -0.01
N ILE A 92 -4.15 13.73 1.25
CA ILE A 92 -3.31 13.63 2.44
C ILE A 92 -3.52 12.24 3.03
N TYR A 93 -2.44 11.49 3.18
CA TYR A 93 -2.46 10.12 3.66
C TYR A 93 -2.00 10.08 5.12
N THR A 94 -2.78 9.44 5.99
CA THR A 94 -2.50 9.24 7.42
C THR A 94 -2.85 7.82 7.83
N LEU A 95 -2.40 7.38 9.01
CA LEU A 95 -3.04 6.24 9.68
C LEU A 95 -4.34 6.70 10.35
N ALA A 96 -5.36 5.86 10.29
CA ALA A 96 -6.53 6.02 11.14
C ALA A 96 -6.15 5.72 12.60
N ASN A 97 -6.70 6.51 13.51
CA ASN A 97 -6.60 6.29 14.95
C ASN A 97 -7.61 5.25 15.41
#